data_AF-A0AAW9CTX7-F1
#
_entry.id   AF-A0AAW9CTX7-F1
#
_cell.length_a   1.000
_cell.length_b   1.000
_cell.length_c   1.000
_cell.angle_alpha   90.00
_cell.angle_beta   90.00
_cell.angle_gamma   90.00
#
_symmetry.space_group_name_H-M   'P 1'
#
loop_
_entity.id
_entity.type
_entity.pdbx_description
1 polymer ?
#
loop_
_entity_poly.entity_id
_entity_poly.type
_entity_poly.pdbx_seq_one_letter_code
_entity_poly.pdbx_strand_id
1 'polypeptide(L)' 'MRANAPARPEQSQLPSSYREIINHALREAALAPTVFDALDICGAVMAQLAELCRQEDASHA' A
#
# COMPACT_ATOMS: atom_id res chain seq x y z
N MET A 1 -13.60 -17.81 -9.26
CA MET A 1 -12.59 -18.47 -8.40
C MET A 1 -11.46 -17.49 -8.19
N ARG A 2 -11.35 -16.84 -7.02
CA ARG A 2 -10.21 -15.94 -6.71
C ARG A 2 -8.99 -16.82 -6.44
N ALA A 3 -7.93 -16.68 -7.22
CA ALA A 3 -6.67 -17.34 -6.95
C ALA A 3 -6.10 -16.76 -5.64
N ASN A 4 -6.08 -17.57 -4.58
CA ASN A 4 -5.40 -17.21 -3.35
C ASN A 4 -3.90 -17.42 -3.54
N ALA A 5 -3.22 -16.45 -4.15
CA ALA A 5 -1.78 -16.45 -4.22
C ALA A 5 -1.23 -16.22 -2.81
N PRO A 6 -0.34 -17.09 -2.29
CA PRO A 6 0.27 -16.86 -1.00
C PRO A 6 1.02 -15.52 -1.02
N ALA A 7 0.85 -14.72 0.03
CA ALA A 7 1.58 -13.48 0.21
C ALA A 7 3.09 -13.77 0.13
N ARG A 8 3.81 -12.94 -0.64
CA ARG A 8 5.24 -13.13 -0.88
C ARG A 8 5.99 -12.86 0.43
N PRO A 9 7.00 -13.66 0.83
CA PRO A 9 7.66 -13.54 2.14
C PRO A 9 8.25 -12.15 2.42
N GLU A 10 8.63 -11.42 1.38
CA GLU A 10 9.09 -10.02 1.42
C GLU A 10 8.04 -9.09 2.06
N GLN A 11 6.73 -9.36 1.92
CA GLN A 11 5.66 -8.60 2.57
C GLN A 11 5.61 -8.79 4.10
N SER A 12 6.26 -9.83 4.63
CA SER A 12 6.36 -10.04 6.08
C SER A 12 7.42 -9.16 6.73
N GLN A 13 8.29 -8.52 5.96
CA GLN A 13 9.37 -7.66 6.45
C GLN A 13 8.99 -6.17 6.48
N LEU A 14 7.84 -5.81 5.91
CA LEU A 14 7.34 -4.45 5.98
C LEU A 14 6.83 -4.14 7.39
N PRO A 15 7.04 -2.90 7.90
CA PRO A 15 6.42 -2.49 9.15
C PRO A 15 4.90 -2.67 9.07
N SER A 16 4.28 -3.04 10.19
CA SER A 16 2.84 -3.35 10.24
C SER A 16 1.97 -2.19 9.72
N SER A 17 2.38 -0.96 9.99
CA SER A 17 1.73 0.28 9.50
C SER A 17 1.70 0.36 7.97
N TYR A 18 2.83 0.11 7.31
CA TYR A 18 2.92 0.10 5.84
C TYR A 18 2.02 -0.99 5.26
N ARG A 19 2.02 -2.17 5.90
CA ARG A 19 1.21 -3.30 5.44
C ARG A 19 -0.29 -3.03 5.56
N GLU A 20 -0.73 -2.34 6.60
CA GLU A 20 -2.14 -1.95 6.78
C GLU A 20 -2.56 -0.92 5.72
N ILE A 21 -1.77 0.12 5.51
CA ILE A 21 -2.00 1.16 4.49
C ILE A 21 -2.15 0.53 3.10
N ILE A 22 -1.20 -0.33 2.71
CA ILE A 22 -1.20 -0.99 1.40
C ILE A 22 -2.43 -1.89 1.25
N ASN A 23 -2.76 -2.71 2.26
CA ASN A 23 -3.90 -3.63 2.16
C ASN A 23 -5.23 -2.87 2.09
N HIS A 24 -5.36 -1.76 2.81
CA HIS A 24 -6.55 -0.92 2.73
C HIS A 24 -6.71 -0.33 1.34
N ALA A 25 -5.65 0.29 0.81
CA ALA A 25 -5.62 0.86 -0.53
C ALA A 25 -5.97 -0.16 -1.62
N LEU A 26 -5.38 -1.37 -1.56
CA LEU A 26 -5.64 -2.42 -2.54
C LEU A 26 -7.10 -2.92 -2.47
N ARG A 27 -7.72 -2.92 -1.29
CA ARG A 27 -9.14 -3.27 -1.15
C ARG A 27 -10.03 -2.19 -1.72
N GLU A 28 -9.73 -0.92 -1.48
CA GLU A 28 -10.48 0.20 -2.06
C GLU A 28 -10.33 0.23 -3.59
N ALA A 29 -9.12 0.08 -4.10
CA ALA A 29 -8.84 0.00 -5.54
C ALA A 29 -9.58 -1.18 -6.21
N ALA A 30 -9.70 -2.33 -5.52
CA ALA A 30 -10.44 -3.48 -6.03
C ALA A 30 -11.98 -3.27 -6.07
N LEU A 31 -12.49 -2.27 -5.34
CA LEU A 31 -13.91 -1.89 -5.33
C LEU A 31 -14.18 -0.64 -6.17
N ALA A 32 -13.14 -0.05 -6.78
CA ALA A 32 -13.27 1.19 -7.52
C ALA A 32 -14.09 1.00 -8.82
N PRO A 33 -14.92 1.97 -9.22
CA PRO A 33 -15.79 1.85 -10.39
C PRO A 33 -15.02 1.75 -11.72
N THR A 34 -13.85 2.38 -11.79
CA THR A 34 -13.00 2.38 -12.97
C THR A 34 -11.55 2.04 -12.64
N VAL A 35 -10.80 1.63 -13.67
CA VAL A 35 -9.35 1.42 -13.55
C VAL A 35 -8.63 2.73 -13.20
N PHE A 36 -9.12 3.87 -13.68
CA PHE A 36 -8.54 5.18 -13.35
C PHE A 36 -8.69 5.50 -11.87
N ASP A 37 -9.88 5.28 -11.30
CA ASP A 37 -10.12 5.46 -9.87
C ASP A 37 -9.21 4.54 -9.03
N ALA A 38 -9.04 3.29 -9.46
CA ALA A 38 -8.13 2.34 -8.81
C ALA A 38 -6.67 2.81 -8.85
N LEU A 39 -6.23 3.36 -9.99
CA LEU A 39 -4.89 3.93 -10.16
C LEU A 39 -4.68 5.18 -9.30
N ASP A 40 -5.68 6.05 -9.19
CA ASP A 40 -5.62 7.24 -8.34
C ASP A 40 -5.48 6.87 -6.87
N ILE A 41 -6.26 5.88 -6.39
CA ILE A 41 -6.14 5.35 -5.03
C ILE A 41 -4.74 4.80 -4.78
N CYS A 42 -4.20 4.01 -5.72
CA CYS A 42 -2.85 3.45 -5.60
C CYS A 42 -1.78 4.55 -5.60
N GLY A 43 -1.92 5.57 -6.46
CA GLY A 43 -0.99 6.69 -6.55
C GLY A 43 -0.96 7.53 -5.26
N ALA A 44 -2.13 7.84 -4.69
CA ALA A 44 -2.24 8.56 -3.43
C ALA A 44 -1.53 7.82 -2.29
N VAL A 45 -1.68 6.50 -2.23
CA VAL A 45 -1.03 5.67 -1.21
C VAL A 45 0.47 5.61 -1.41
N MET A 46 0.97 5.51 -2.64
CA MET A 46 2.41 5.59 -2.90
C MET A 46 3.00 6.93 -2.43
N ALA A 47 2.30 8.04 -2.65
CA ALA A 47 2.72 9.35 -2.16
C ALA A 47 2.75 9.42 -0.63
N GLN A 48 1.75 8.85 0.04
CA GLN A 48 1.71 8.75 1.51
C GLN A 48 2.88 7.91 2.06
N LEU A 49 3.18 6.76 1.45
CA LEU A 49 4.30 5.92 1.87
C LEU A 49 5.66 6.60 1.68
N ALA A 50 5.83 7.35 0.58
CA ALA A 50 7.04 8.13 0.36
C ALA A 50 7.24 9.21 1.42
N GLU A 51 6.16 9.84 1.87
CA GLU A 51 6.21 10.82 2.96
C GLU A 51 6.54 10.17 4.30
N LEU A 52 5.94 9.02 4.63
CA LEU A 52 6.31 8.26 5.84
C LEU A 52 7.80 7.91 5.85
N CYS A 53 8.33 7.44 4.71
CA CYS A 53 9.74 7.08 4.61
C CYS A 53 10.66 8.30 4.85
N ARG A 54 10.32 9.47 4.28
CA ARG A 54 11.06 10.72 4.53
C ARG A 54 11.02 11.14 6.00
N GLN A 55 9.88 10.95 6.67
CA GLN A 55 9.72 11.28 8.08
C GLN A 55 10.51 10.32 8.98
N GLU A 56 10.54 9.03 8.65
CA GLU A 56 11.34 8.02 9.35
C GLU A 56 12.84 8.31 9.23
N ASP A 57 13.31 8.71 8.05
CA ASP A 57 14.71 9.13 7.84
C ASP A 57 15.05 10.40 8.62
N ALA A 58 14.17 11.40 8.61
CA ALA A 58 14.36 12.66 9.34
C ALA A 58 14.31 12.49 10.87
N SER A 59 13.59 11.48 11.37
CA SER A 59 13.47 11.19 12.81
C SER A 59 14.64 10.35 13.35
N HIS A 60 15.42 9.71 12.48
CA HIS A 60 16.61 8.91 12.83
C HIS A 60 17.95 9.65 12.63
N ALA A 61 17.91 10.91 12.17
CA ALA A 61 19.08 11.79 12.02
C ALA A 61 19.30 12.67 13.28
#